data_AF-A0A3M5MQP7-F1
#
_entry.id   AF-A0A3M5MQP7-F1
#
_cell.length_a   1.000
_cell.length_b   1.000
_cell.length_c   1.000
_cell.angle_alpha   90.00
_cell.angle_beta   90.00
_cell.angle_gamma   90.00
#
_symmetry.space_group_name_H-M   'P 1'
#
loop_
_entity.id
_entity.type
_entity.pdbx_description
1 polymer ?
#
loop_
_entity_poly.entity_id
_entity_poly.type
_entity_poly.pdbx_seq_one_letter_code
_entity_poly.pdbx_strand_id
1 'polypeptide(L)'
;MQMLSPGEKKTHHAYVWAYATGQFCETAAVVYDFSPSRAGEHARDFLQDWKGKLVCDDFGGYKASFELGVTEIDCMVHARRKFFELHATNKSTLAEQALRYIQLLYEIEREARDLEPELRRRIRQEKAVPVMEMLHAWMIARRDLVLECSAISRALDYSPRRWAALSRYLNDGAVPIDNKLALRRLTAQR
;
A
#
# COMPACT_ATOMS: atom_id res chain seq x y z
N MET A 1 -9.21 6.19 18.51
CA MET A 1 -10.03 7.12 19.33
C MET A 1 -9.94 6.67 20.78
N GLN A 2 -9.99 7.56 21.76
CA GLN A 2 -10.14 7.11 23.15
C GLN A 2 -11.60 6.80 23.42
N MET A 3 -11.87 5.60 23.91
CA MET A 3 -13.20 5.14 24.30
C MET A 3 -13.21 4.85 25.81
N LEU A 4 -14.29 5.25 26.48
CA LEU A 4 -14.51 4.91 27.89
C LEU A 4 -14.78 3.40 28.00
N SER A 5 -14.14 2.73 28.95
CA SER A 5 -14.53 1.39 29.41
C SER A 5 -15.49 1.56 30.60
N PRO A 6 -16.82 1.45 30.40
CA PRO A 6 -17.78 1.63 31.50
C PRO A 6 -17.53 0.55 32.55
N GLY A 7 -17.29 0.97 33.80
CA GLY A 7 -16.98 0.06 34.92
C GLY A 7 -15.53 0.11 35.40
N GLU A 8 -14.57 0.51 34.56
CA GLU A 8 -13.14 0.51 34.92
C GLU A 8 -12.55 1.89 35.21
N LYS A 9 -13.33 2.97 35.00
CA LYS A 9 -12.87 4.38 35.09
C LYS A 9 -11.59 4.66 34.26
N LYS A 10 -11.36 3.87 33.20
CA LYS A 10 -10.22 4.00 32.29
C LYS A 10 -10.72 4.19 30.86
N THR A 11 -9.86 4.79 30.06
CA THR A 11 -10.02 4.91 28.61
C THR A 11 -9.12 3.90 27.91
N HIS A 12 -9.61 3.26 26.85
CA HIS A 12 -8.80 2.42 25.99
C HIS A 12 -8.76 2.97 24.55
N HIS A 13 -7.74 2.59 23.80
CA HIS A 13 -7.64 2.94 22.39
C HIS A 13 -8.54 2.02 21.57
N ALA A 14 -9.57 2.60 20.96
CA ALA A 14 -10.37 1.95 19.95
C ALA A 14 -9.94 2.33 18.54
N TYR A 15 -10.21 1.45 17.60
CA TYR A 15 -9.80 1.51 16.21
C TYR A 15 -11.02 1.45 15.30
N VAL A 16 -10.94 2.14 14.16
CA VAL A 16 -11.92 2.02 13.09
C VAL A 16 -11.20 1.40 11.91
N TRP A 17 -11.65 0.21 11.53
CA TRP A 17 -11.24 -0.47 10.31
C TRP A 17 -12.07 0.06 9.15
N ALA A 18 -11.44 0.21 8.00
CA ALA A 18 -12.09 0.72 6.80
C ALA A 18 -11.86 -0.24 5.65
N TYR A 19 -12.95 -0.83 5.18
CA TYR A 19 -12.95 -1.74 4.04
C TYR A 19 -13.62 -1.02 2.88
N ALA A 20 -12.85 -0.71 1.84
CA ALA A 20 -13.35 0.01 0.68
C ALA A 20 -13.27 -0.88 -0.56
N THR A 21 -14.25 -0.73 -1.44
CA THR A 21 -14.13 -1.27 -2.80
C THR A 21 -12.98 -0.60 -3.56
N GLY A 22 -12.34 -1.35 -4.45
CA GLY A 22 -11.24 -0.86 -5.28
C GLY A 22 -11.68 0.27 -6.20
N GLN A 23 -10.72 1.08 -6.67
CA GLN A 23 -11.00 2.23 -7.56
C GLN A 23 -11.75 1.85 -8.84
N PHE A 24 -11.54 0.64 -9.34
CA PHE A 24 -12.13 0.14 -10.59
C PHE A 24 -13.35 -0.74 -10.36
N CYS A 25 -13.86 -0.84 -9.12
CA CYS A 25 -15.12 -1.53 -8.85
C CYS A 25 -16.29 -0.61 -9.25
N GLU A 26 -17.30 -1.17 -9.92
CA GLU A 26 -18.54 -0.45 -10.26
C GLU A 26 -19.22 0.12 -9.00
N THR A 27 -19.27 -0.68 -7.94
CA THR A 27 -19.81 -0.26 -6.65
C THR A 27 -18.75 0.52 -5.88
N ALA A 28 -19.05 1.78 -5.57
CA ALA A 28 -18.28 2.61 -4.66
C ALA A 28 -18.81 2.48 -3.22
N ALA A 29 -18.27 1.55 -2.43
CA ALA A 29 -18.68 1.33 -1.04
C ALA A 29 -17.50 1.43 -0.06
N VAL A 30 -17.82 1.79 1.18
CA VAL A 30 -16.92 1.70 2.33
C VAL A 30 -17.70 1.20 3.53
N VAL A 31 -17.15 0.20 4.21
CA VAL A 31 -17.62 -0.25 5.52
C VAL A 31 -16.64 0.23 6.58
N TYR A 32 -17.18 0.88 7.60
CA TYR A 32 -16.44 1.27 8.79
C TYR A 32 -16.82 0.31 9.90
N ASP A 33 -15.83 -0.41 10.41
CA ASP A 33 -16.01 -1.39 11.46
C ASP A 33 -15.24 -0.97 12.70
N PHE A 34 -15.96 -0.86 13.81
CA PHE A 34 -15.43 -0.37 15.07
C PHE A 34 -14.91 -1.54 15.89
N SER A 35 -13.68 -1.43 16.37
CA SER A 35 -13.06 -2.49 17.16
C SER A 35 -12.30 -1.97 18.38
N PRO A 36 -12.34 -2.69 19.52
CA PRO A 36 -11.56 -2.33 20.71
C PRO A 36 -10.05 -2.52 20.51
N SER A 37 -9.59 -3.13 19.42
CA SER A 37 -8.16 -3.31 19.15
C SER A 37 -7.81 -3.25 17.65
N ARG A 38 -6.52 -3.17 17.35
CA ARG A 38 -5.96 -3.26 15.99
C ARG A 38 -5.52 -4.69 15.63
N ALA A 39 -6.00 -5.70 16.34
CA ALA A 39 -5.61 -7.09 16.10
C ALA A 39 -6.03 -7.53 14.70
N GLY A 40 -5.19 -8.34 14.04
CA GLY A 40 -5.50 -8.88 12.71
C GLY A 40 -6.74 -9.77 12.67
N GLU A 41 -7.22 -10.24 13.83
CA GLU A 41 -8.46 -11.01 13.97
C GLU A 41 -9.67 -10.26 13.42
N HIS A 42 -9.80 -8.95 13.70
CA HIS A 42 -10.92 -8.14 13.19
C HIS A 42 -10.96 -8.11 11.66
N ALA A 43 -9.80 -8.09 11.00
CA ALA A 43 -9.73 -8.19 9.55
C ALA A 43 -10.14 -9.58 9.04
N ARG A 44 -9.83 -10.65 9.78
CA ARG A 44 -10.24 -12.02 9.41
C ARG A 44 -11.72 -12.25 9.67
N ASP A 45 -12.25 -11.74 10.76
CA ASP A 45 -13.68 -11.83 11.09
C ASP A 45 -14.53 -11.06 10.08
N PHE A 46 -14.02 -9.93 9.57
CA PHE A 46 -14.68 -9.22 8.48
C PHE A 46 -14.58 -9.96 7.14
N LEU A 47 -13.38 -10.42 6.77
CA LEU A 47 -13.13 -11.02 5.45
C LEU A 47 -13.66 -12.47 5.36
N GLN A 48 -13.76 -13.19 6.47
CA GLN A 48 -14.21 -14.59 6.52
C GLN A 48 -13.47 -15.45 5.47
N ASP A 49 -14.22 -16.16 4.62
CA ASP A 49 -13.69 -17.00 3.56
C ASP A 49 -13.32 -16.24 2.27
N TRP A 50 -13.39 -14.91 2.25
CA TRP A 50 -13.05 -14.12 1.07
C TRP A 50 -11.57 -14.28 0.69
N LYS A 51 -11.31 -14.65 -0.58
CA LYS A 51 -9.96 -14.90 -1.13
C LYS A 51 -9.56 -13.91 -2.22
N GLY A 52 -10.13 -12.71 -2.19
CA GLY A 52 -9.85 -11.68 -3.19
C GLY A 52 -8.51 -10.97 -2.98
N LYS A 53 -8.38 -9.80 -3.60
CA LYS A 53 -7.15 -9.01 -3.65
C LYS A 53 -7.24 -7.84 -2.68
N LEU A 54 -6.39 -7.82 -1.67
CA LEU A 54 -6.37 -6.77 -0.64
C LEU A 54 -5.24 -5.79 -0.92
N VAL A 55 -5.59 -4.53 -1.21
CA VAL A 55 -4.62 -3.43 -1.34
C VAL A 55 -4.42 -2.79 0.03
N CYS A 56 -3.33 -3.10 0.70
CA CYS A 56 -3.06 -2.67 2.08
C CYS A 56 -1.63 -2.16 2.24
N ASP A 57 -1.33 -1.63 3.43
CA ASP A 57 0.05 -1.47 3.86
C ASP A 57 0.62 -2.82 4.37
N ASP A 58 1.91 -2.82 4.75
CA ASP A 58 2.57 -3.97 5.37
C ASP A 58 2.23 -4.11 6.87
N PHE A 59 0.99 -3.79 7.27
CA PHE A 59 0.59 -4.02 8.64
C PHE A 59 0.55 -5.52 8.94
N GLY A 60 1.36 -5.95 9.92
CA GLY A 60 1.52 -7.36 10.28
C GLY A 60 0.22 -8.09 10.65
N GLY A 61 -0.85 -7.36 11.03
CA GLY A 61 -2.16 -7.94 11.31
C GLY A 61 -2.80 -8.67 10.12
N TYR A 62 -2.44 -8.32 8.88
CA TYR A 62 -3.02 -8.95 7.69
C TYR A 62 -2.34 -10.27 7.29
N LYS A 63 -1.16 -10.59 7.84
CA LYS A 63 -0.35 -11.73 7.38
C LYS A 63 -1.10 -13.07 7.42
N ALA A 64 -1.80 -13.33 8.52
CA ALA A 64 -2.62 -14.53 8.66
C ALA A 64 -3.73 -14.61 7.60
N SER A 65 -4.30 -13.49 7.16
CA SER A 65 -5.30 -13.48 6.09
C SER A 65 -4.70 -13.94 4.75
N PHE A 66 -3.41 -13.63 4.51
CA PHE A 66 -2.72 -14.05 3.28
C PHE A 66 -2.41 -15.54 3.28
N GLU A 67 -2.03 -16.10 4.42
CA GLU A 67 -1.87 -17.55 4.61
C GLU A 67 -3.19 -18.30 4.40
N LEU A 68 -4.30 -17.65 4.69
CA LEU A 68 -5.65 -18.16 4.43
C LEU A 68 -6.12 -17.95 2.98
N GLY A 69 -5.32 -17.37 2.10
CA GLY A 69 -5.60 -17.28 0.65
C GLY A 69 -6.05 -15.90 0.15
N VAL A 70 -6.07 -14.87 0.99
CA VAL A 70 -6.20 -13.48 0.50
C VAL A 70 -4.94 -13.13 -0.30
N THR A 71 -5.11 -12.58 -1.51
CA THR A 71 -3.98 -12.11 -2.30
C THR A 71 -3.57 -10.70 -1.87
N GLU A 72 -2.39 -10.60 -1.28
CA GLU A 72 -1.82 -9.32 -0.86
C GLU A 72 -1.38 -8.45 -2.06
N ILE A 73 -1.67 -7.16 -2.02
CA ILE A 73 -1.16 -6.15 -2.94
C ILE A 73 -0.66 -4.97 -2.12
N ASP A 74 0.64 -4.70 -2.21
CA ASP A 74 1.27 -3.70 -1.36
C ASP A 74 1.04 -2.29 -1.92
N CYS A 75 0.61 -1.38 -1.06
CA CYS A 75 0.22 -0.04 -1.46
C CYS A 75 1.44 0.84 -1.75
N MET A 76 1.60 1.25 -3.01
CA MET A 76 2.73 2.07 -3.48
C MET A 76 2.84 3.42 -2.74
N VAL A 77 1.76 3.95 -2.18
CA VAL A 77 1.83 5.16 -1.33
C VAL A 77 2.66 4.95 -0.09
N HIS A 78 2.55 3.79 0.56
CA HIS A 78 3.30 3.51 1.77
C HIS A 78 4.79 3.30 1.47
N ALA A 79 5.10 2.64 0.35
CA ALA A 79 6.48 2.57 -0.17
C ALA A 79 7.02 3.98 -0.48
N ARG A 80 6.26 4.80 -1.23
CA ARG A 80 6.63 6.19 -1.56
C ARG A 80 6.88 7.04 -0.32
N ARG A 81 6.04 6.90 0.72
CA ARG A 81 6.11 7.70 1.94
C ARG A 81 7.47 7.56 2.63
N LYS A 82 8.05 6.36 2.64
CA LYS A 82 9.38 6.11 3.24
C LYS A 82 10.48 6.93 2.55
N PHE A 83 10.49 7.00 1.23
CA PHE A 83 11.43 7.84 0.49
C PHE A 83 11.11 9.33 0.64
N PHE A 84 9.82 9.69 0.64
CA PHE A 84 9.40 11.08 0.83
C PHE A 84 9.86 11.66 2.17
N GLU A 85 9.67 10.93 3.28
CA GLU A 85 10.09 11.37 4.61
C GLU A 85 11.60 11.58 4.69
N LEU A 86 12.40 10.71 4.05
CA LEU A 86 13.86 10.88 3.95
C LEU A 86 14.26 12.10 3.14
N HIS A 87 13.60 12.35 2.01
CA HIS A 87 13.90 13.51 1.18
C HIS A 87 13.47 14.81 1.88
N ALA A 88 12.30 14.83 2.52
CA ALA A 88 11.78 15.99 3.23
C ALA A 88 12.68 16.38 4.42
N THR A 89 13.18 15.38 5.16
CA THR A 89 14.01 15.61 6.35
C THR A 89 15.46 15.96 5.99
N ASN A 90 16.07 15.22 5.06
CA ASN A 90 17.52 15.25 4.86
C ASN A 90 17.94 15.68 3.44
N LYS A 91 17.00 16.11 2.59
CA LYS A 91 17.23 16.44 1.17
C LYS A 91 18.01 15.35 0.42
N SER A 92 17.75 14.09 0.78
CA SER A 92 18.44 12.95 0.20
C SER A 92 18.16 12.88 -1.32
N THR A 93 19.23 12.99 -2.11
CA THR A 93 19.19 12.88 -3.58
C THR A 93 18.87 11.45 -4.04
N LEU A 94 19.27 10.45 -3.25
CA LEU A 94 18.87 9.05 -3.47
C LEU A 94 17.36 8.88 -3.30
N ALA A 95 16.80 9.42 -2.22
CA ALA A 95 15.36 9.37 -2.01
C ALA A 95 14.60 10.12 -3.12
N GLU A 96 15.13 11.25 -3.58
CA GLU A 96 14.58 11.99 -4.73
C GLU A 96 14.55 11.13 -6.01
N GLN A 97 15.61 10.37 -6.28
CA GLN A 97 15.66 9.48 -7.43
C GLN A 97 14.61 8.36 -7.34
N ALA A 98 14.42 7.75 -6.17
CA ALA A 98 13.33 6.79 -5.94
C ALA A 98 11.95 7.41 -6.20
N LEU A 99 11.73 8.65 -5.73
CA LEU A 99 10.48 9.37 -5.94
C LEU A 99 10.21 9.67 -7.42
N ARG A 100 11.25 9.92 -8.23
CA ARG A 100 11.11 10.10 -9.69
C ARG A 100 10.60 8.83 -10.37
N TYR A 101 11.15 7.65 -10.06
CA TYR A 101 10.63 6.39 -10.61
C TYR A 101 9.17 6.18 -10.21
N ILE A 102 8.85 6.40 -8.94
CA ILE A 102 7.47 6.26 -8.45
C ILE A 102 6.54 7.26 -9.15
N GLN A 103 7.00 8.48 -9.41
CA GLN A 103 6.22 9.48 -10.16
C GLN A 103 5.88 8.99 -11.57
N LEU A 104 6.84 8.41 -12.31
CA LEU A 104 6.61 7.84 -13.63
C LEU A 104 5.54 6.75 -13.59
N LEU A 105 5.53 5.88 -12.56
CA LEU A 105 4.46 4.89 -12.38
C LEU A 105 3.09 5.55 -12.23
N TYR A 106 2.98 6.60 -11.42
CA TYR A 106 1.72 7.33 -11.28
C TYR A 106 1.32 8.10 -12.54
N GLU A 107 2.25 8.48 -13.41
CA GLU A 107 1.96 9.07 -14.72
C GLU A 107 1.31 8.04 -15.63
N ILE A 108 1.87 6.82 -15.68
CA ILE A 108 1.30 5.70 -16.42
C ILE A 108 -0.09 5.32 -15.89
N GLU A 109 -0.28 5.29 -14.57
CA GLU A 109 -1.60 5.02 -13.97
C GLU A 109 -2.63 6.13 -14.24
N ARG A 110 -2.19 7.37 -14.48
CA ARG A 110 -3.10 8.45 -14.91
C ARG A 110 -3.53 8.26 -16.35
N GLU A 111 -2.61 7.88 -17.23
CA GLU A 111 -2.91 7.57 -18.63
C GLU A 111 -3.91 6.41 -18.75
N ALA A 112 -3.71 5.35 -17.95
CA ALA A 112 -4.51 4.13 -18.03
C ALA A 112 -5.77 4.13 -17.14
N ARG A 113 -6.13 5.27 -16.54
CA ARG A 113 -7.17 5.33 -15.50
C ARG A 113 -8.54 4.89 -16.00
N ASP A 114 -8.99 5.45 -17.11
CA ASP A 114 -10.37 5.31 -17.61
C ASP A 114 -10.49 4.21 -18.69
N LEU A 115 -9.47 3.36 -18.80
CA LEU A 115 -9.42 2.28 -19.77
C LEU A 115 -10.01 0.97 -19.22
N GLU A 116 -10.38 0.07 -20.12
CA GLU A 116 -10.79 -1.28 -19.72
C GLU A 116 -9.64 -2.02 -19.00
N PRO A 117 -9.94 -2.94 -18.05
CA PRO A 117 -8.92 -3.65 -17.28
C PRO A 117 -7.83 -4.30 -18.12
N GLU A 118 -8.19 -4.91 -19.25
CA GLU A 118 -7.21 -5.56 -20.12
C GLU A 118 -6.27 -4.57 -20.81
N LEU A 119 -6.79 -3.42 -21.26
CA LEU A 119 -5.96 -2.38 -21.86
C LEU A 119 -5.08 -1.69 -20.83
N ARG A 120 -5.59 -1.46 -19.62
CA ARG A 120 -4.80 -0.99 -18.48
C ARG A 120 -3.65 -1.95 -18.15
N ARG A 121 -3.92 -3.26 -18.12
CA ARG A 121 -2.89 -4.28 -17.93
C ARG A 121 -1.83 -4.20 -19.03
N ARG A 122 -2.24 -4.10 -20.30
CA ARG A 122 -1.29 -3.99 -21.42
C ARG A 122 -0.37 -2.78 -21.29
N ILE A 123 -0.93 -1.60 -21.01
CA ILE A 123 -0.13 -0.38 -20.79
C ILE A 123 0.83 -0.55 -19.61
N ARG A 124 0.39 -1.18 -18.52
CA ARG A 124 1.29 -1.49 -17.38
C ARG A 124 2.44 -2.40 -17.80
N GLN A 125 2.17 -3.44 -18.59
CA GLN A 125 3.22 -4.33 -19.09
C GLN A 125 4.21 -3.60 -20.01
N GLU A 126 3.72 -2.76 -20.91
CA GLU A 126 4.56 -2.02 -21.87
C GLU A 126 5.37 -0.89 -21.22
N LYS A 127 4.77 -0.15 -20.28
CA LYS A 127 5.34 1.09 -19.74
C LYS A 127 5.77 0.99 -18.28
N ALA A 128 4.96 0.36 -17.42
CA ALA A 128 5.21 0.36 -15.97
C ALA A 128 6.18 -0.75 -15.53
N VAL A 129 6.17 -1.92 -16.18
CA VAL A 129 7.11 -3.01 -15.89
C VAL A 129 8.57 -2.57 -16.07
N PRO A 130 8.98 -1.93 -17.18
CA PRO A 130 10.35 -1.44 -17.33
C PRO A 130 10.76 -0.44 -16.23
N VAL A 131 9.84 0.47 -15.85
CA VAL A 131 10.10 1.45 -14.78
C VAL A 131 10.25 0.76 -13.43
N MET A 132 9.42 -0.25 -13.15
CA MET A 132 9.52 -1.05 -11.93
C MET A 132 10.85 -1.82 -11.89
N GLU A 133 11.26 -2.47 -12.98
CA GLU A 133 12.55 -3.17 -13.05
C GLU A 133 13.73 -2.23 -12.83
N MET A 134 13.73 -1.05 -13.47
CA MET A 134 14.75 -0.03 -13.26
C MET A 134 14.79 0.44 -11.80
N LEU A 135 13.64 0.66 -11.17
CA LEU A 135 13.56 1.03 -9.76
C LEU A 135 14.13 -0.08 -8.87
N HIS A 136 13.80 -1.35 -9.14
CA HIS A 136 14.31 -2.49 -8.36
C HIS A 136 15.83 -2.62 -8.47
N ALA A 137 16.34 -2.63 -9.71
CA ALA A 137 17.77 -2.72 -9.97
C ALA A 137 18.53 -1.55 -9.33
N TRP A 138 17.97 -0.34 -9.42
CA TRP A 138 18.53 0.83 -8.76
C TRP A 138 18.55 0.68 -7.23
N MET A 139 17.47 0.18 -6.61
CA MET A 139 17.43 -0.02 -5.15
C MET A 139 18.49 -1.01 -4.68
N ILE A 140 18.64 -2.15 -5.40
CA ILE A 140 19.66 -3.16 -5.11
C ILE A 140 21.05 -2.54 -5.23
N ALA A 141 21.37 -1.91 -6.36
CA ALA A 141 22.68 -1.32 -6.60
C ALA A 141 23.03 -0.20 -5.60
N ARG A 142 22.05 0.57 -5.13
CA ARG A 142 22.27 1.61 -4.12
C ARG A 142 22.39 1.06 -2.72
N ARG A 143 21.77 -0.08 -2.42
CA ARG A 143 21.83 -0.67 -1.08
C ARG A 143 23.26 -1.05 -0.68
N ASP A 144 24.08 -1.49 -1.64
CA ASP A 144 25.49 -1.87 -1.42
C ASP A 144 26.41 -0.66 -1.18
N LEU A 145 25.97 0.53 -1.59
CA LEU A 145 26.77 1.77 -1.52
C LEU A 145 26.43 2.64 -0.32
N VAL A 146 25.46 2.21 0.50
CA VAL A 146 24.92 2.98 1.61
C VAL A 146 25.35 2.38 2.93
N LEU A 147 25.71 3.23 3.90
CA LEU A 147 26.02 2.80 5.27
C LEU A 147 24.88 1.98 5.87
N GLU A 148 25.26 0.86 6.48
CA GLU A 148 24.34 0.02 7.25
C GLU A 148 23.65 0.82 8.36
N CYS A 149 22.43 0.41 8.71
CA CYS A 149 21.59 1.04 9.73
C CYS A 149 21.22 2.53 9.50
N SER A 150 21.54 3.10 8.34
CA SER A 150 21.10 4.44 7.97
C SER A 150 19.59 4.46 7.68
N ALA A 151 18.99 5.65 7.75
CA ALA A 151 17.57 5.81 7.45
C ALA A 151 17.25 5.45 5.98
N ILE A 152 18.18 5.70 5.07
CA ILE A 152 18.07 5.33 3.66
C ILE A 152 18.32 3.83 3.43
N SER A 153 19.22 3.17 4.18
CA SER A 153 19.36 1.69 4.09
C SER A 153 18.06 1.00 4.49
N ARG A 154 17.38 1.46 5.55
CA ARG A 154 16.08 0.90 5.97
C ARG A 154 15.00 1.06 4.89
N ALA A 155 14.97 2.17 4.16
CA ALA A 155 14.03 2.35 3.06
C ALA A 155 14.36 1.45 1.86
N LEU A 156 15.65 1.32 1.54
CA LEU A 156 16.16 0.44 0.49
C LEU A 156 16.04 -1.05 0.84
N ASP A 157 15.99 -1.42 2.12
CA ASP A 157 15.74 -2.80 2.57
C ASP A 157 14.25 -3.15 2.54
N TYR A 158 13.38 -2.17 2.77
CA TYR A 158 11.94 -2.39 2.90
C TYR A 158 11.28 -2.78 1.57
N SER A 159 11.43 -1.95 0.55
CA SER A 159 10.71 -2.11 -0.72
C SER A 159 11.08 -3.39 -1.49
N PRO A 160 12.35 -3.81 -1.57
CA PRO A 160 12.71 -5.08 -2.22
C PRO A 160 12.13 -6.32 -1.52
N ARG A 161 12.05 -6.35 -0.18
CA ARG A 161 11.42 -7.47 0.55
C ARG A 161 9.93 -7.63 0.23
N ARG A 162 9.29 -6.55 -0.19
CA ARG A 162 7.86 -6.46 -0.53
C ARG A 162 7.63 -6.46 -2.04
N TRP A 163 8.68 -6.65 -2.85
CA TRP A 163 8.64 -6.41 -4.29
C TRP A 163 7.58 -7.21 -5.03
N ALA A 164 7.39 -8.48 -4.65
CA ALA A 164 6.35 -9.32 -5.22
C ALA A 164 4.96 -8.72 -4.99
N ALA A 165 4.65 -8.28 -3.77
CA ALA A 165 3.37 -7.66 -3.44
C ALA A 165 3.22 -6.27 -4.09
N LEU A 166 4.30 -5.47 -4.18
CA LEU A 166 4.32 -4.17 -4.85
C LEU A 166 4.15 -4.25 -6.36
N SER A 167 4.55 -5.35 -7.00
CA SER A 167 4.47 -5.53 -8.46
C SER A 167 3.23 -6.26 -8.94
N ARG A 168 2.47 -6.94 -8.05
CA ARG A 168 1.25 -7.69 -8.42
C ARG A 168 0.22 -6.88 -9.20
N TYR A 169 0.04 -5.59 -8.89
CA TYR A 169 -0.92 -4.73 -9.60
C TYR A 169 -0.62 -4.60 -11.11
N LEU A 170 0.65 -4.77 -11.52
CA LEU A 170 1.06 -4.69 -12.93
C LEU A 170 0.37 -5.74 -13.80
N ASN A 171 0.03 -6.87 -13.21
CA ASN A 171 -0.55 -8.03 -13.89
C ASN A 171 -2.08 -8.03 -13.86
N ASP A 172 -2.70 -7.07 -13.17
CA ASP A 172 -4.15 -7.03 -13.00
C ASP A 172 -4.71 -5.61 -13.09
N GLY A 173 -5.30 -5.30 -14.24
CA GLY A 173 -5.96 -4.02 -14.49
C GLY A 173 -7.14 -3.71 -13.58
N ALA A 174 -7.75 -4.68 -12.91
CA ALA A 174 -8.87 -4.43 -11.99
C ALA A 174 -8.40 -3.91 -10.61
N VAL A 175 -7.09 -3.91 -10.35
CA VAL A 175 -6.51 -3.49 -9.08
C VAL A 175 -5.82 -2.13 -9.22
N PRO A 176 -6.04 -1.20 -8.27
CA PRO A 176 -5.30 0.06 -8.22
C PRO A 176 -3.87 -0.11 -7.67
N ILE A 177 -2.96 0.76 -8.10
CA ILE A 177 -1.58 0.84 -7.58
C ILE A 177 -1.50 1.14 -6.06
N ASP A 178 -2.55 1.73 -5.49
CA ASP A 178 -2.60 2.13 -4.09
C ASP A 178 -4.04 2.13 -3.53
N ASN A 179 -4.16 2.30 -2.22
CA ASN A 179 -5.45 2.39 -1.51
C ASN A 179 -5.83 3.84 -1.15
N LYS A 180 -5.34 4.86 -1.87
CA LYS A 180 -5.66 6.28 -1.55
C LYS A 180 -7.17 6.54 -1.50
N LEU A 181 -7.95 5.85 -2.32
CA LEU A 181 -9.40 6.02 -2.33
C LEU A 181 -10.03 5.63 -0.97
N ALA A 182 -9.57 4.54 -0.37
CA ALA A 182 -9.98 4.13 0.98
C ALA A 182 -9.60 5.21 2.01
N LEU A 183 -8.36 5.72 1.93
CA LEU A 183 -7.86 6.74 2.85
C LEU A 183 -8.57 8.09 2.72
N ARG A 184 -8.90 8.53 1.49
CA ARG A 184 -9.65 9.78 1.25
C ARG A 184 -11.06 9.71 1.84
N ARG A 185 -11.72 8.55 1.75
CA ARG A 185 -13.05 8.34 2.32
C ARG A 185 -13.02 8.31 3.85
N LEU A 186 -11.93 7.79 4.45
CA LEU A 186 -11.67 7.91 5.89
C LEU A 186 -11.51 9.36 6.38
N THR A 187 -10.87 10.22 5.59
CA THR A 187 -10.63 11.62 5.97
C THR A 187 -11.79 12.56 5.64
N ALA A 188 -12.68 12.21 4.70
CA ALA A 188 -13.84 13.02 4.32
C ALA A 188 -15.02 12.91 5.29
N GLN A 189 -14.92 12.06 6.31
CA GLN A 189 -15.92 11.88 7.37
C GLN A 189 -15.51 12.53 8.70
N ARG A 190 -14.48 13.40 8.67
CA ARG A 190 -14.09 14.27 9.79
C ARG A 190 -14.40 15.71 9.43
#